data_AF-A0A066UKN0-F1
#
_entry.id   AF-A0A066UKN0-F1
#
_cell.length_a   1.000
_cell.length_b   1.000
_cell.length_c   1.000
_cell.angle_alpha   90.00
_cell.angle_beta   90.00
_cell.angle_gamma   90.00
#
_symmetry.space_group_name_H-M   'P 1'
#
loop_
_entity.id
_entity.type
_entity.pdbx_description
1 polymer ?
#
loop_
_entity_poly.entity_id
_entity_poly.type
_entity_poly.pdbx_seq_one_letter_code
_entity_poly.pdbx_strand_id
1 'polypeptide(L)'
;MKTHDKIRVLREAQKITQEDLAEKLCMSASGYSKIERGETQLSIGRLQQIADILSVSVFELMPNGGGIIQTLNGAYHFNGTFNQYGDNEKQNVEKLEVQINYLKQIIEQKDKEIAIQKELLDMYRSCSSN
;
A
#
# COMPACT_ATOMS: atom_id res chain seq x y z
N MET A 1 -10.81 -1.45 7.41
CA MET A 1 -10.35 -2.00 8.71
C MET A 1 -10.34 -0.89 9.73
N LYS A 2 -10.99 -1.07 10.88
CA LYS A 2 -11.02 -0.08 11.97
C LYS A 2 -9.75 -0.19 12.82
N THR A 3 -9.46 0.82 13.64
CA THR A 3 -8.23 0.83 14.48
C THR A 3 -8.08 -0.40 15.37
N HIS A 4 -9.15 -0.86 16.03
CA HIS A 4 -9.08 -2.04 16.90
C HIS A 4 -8.76 -3.34 16.13
N ASP A 5 -9.31 -3.49 14.92
CA ASP A 5 -8.98 -4.61 14.04
C ASP A 5 -7.48 -4.59 13.69
N LYS A 6 -6.93 -3.41 13.38
CA LYS A 6 -5.52 -3.24 13.03
C LYS A 6 -4.60 -3.62 14.19
N ILE A 7 -4.91 -3.13 15.39
CA ILE A 7 -4.16 -3.44 16.62
C ILE A 7 -4.10 -4.95 16.83
N ARG A 8 -5.25 -5.63 16.73
CA ARG A 8 -5.34 -7.08 16.89
C ARG A 8 -4.50 -7.82 15.85
N VAL A 9 -4.64 -7.48 14.58
CA VAL A 9 -3.91 -8.13 13.47
C VAL A 9 -2.40 -7.99 13.64
N LEU A 10 -1.91 -6.79 13.98
CA LEU A 10 -0.48 -6.55 14.19
C LEU A 10 0.04 -7.28 15.43
N ARG A 11 -0.72 -7.28 16.53
CA ARG A 11 -0.37 -8.03 17.74
C ARG A 11 -0.23 -9.53 17.43
N GLU A 12 -1.20 -10.11 16.74
CA GLU A 12 -1.20 -11.53 16.38
C GLU A 12 -0.05 -11.87 15.41
N ALA A 13 0.23 -11.00 14.44
CA ALA A 13 1.36 -11.16 13.52
C ALA A 13 2.72 -11.19 14.25
N GLN A 14 2.85 -10.42 15.33
CA GLN A 14 4.04 -10.40 16.18
C GLN A 14 4.02 -11.47 17.29
N LYS A 15 2.98 -12.30 17.36
CA LYS A 15 2.79 -13.34 18.39
C LYS A 15 2.81 -12.80 19.83
N ILE A 16 2.39 -11.56 20.02
CA ILE A 16 2.26 -10.94 21.35
C ILE A 16 0.90 -11.36 21.93
N THR A 17 0.84 -11.78 23.20
CA THR A 17 -0.44 -12.12 23.82
C THR A 17 -1.21 -10.87 24.26
N GLN A 18 -2.51 -11.01 24.55
CA GLN A 18 -3.29 -9.87 25.08
C GLN A 18 -2.76 -9.47 26.47
N GLU A 19 -2.31 -10.46 27.24
CA GLU A 19 -1.72 -10.33 28.56
C GLU A 19 -0.39 -9.54 28.51
N ASP A 20 0.53 -9.91 27.62
CA ASP A 20 1.82 -9.22 27.45
C ASP A 20 1.62 -7.74 27.08
N LEU A 21 0.68 -7.47 26.16
CA LEU A 21 0.43 -6.11 25.70
C LEU A 21 -0.28 -5.28 26.78
N ALA A 22 -1.20 -5.89 27.53
CA ALA A 22 -1.84 -5.26 28.68
C ALA A 22 -0.83 -4.93 29.79
N GLU A 23 0.12 -5.83 30.07
CA GLU A 23 1.19 -5.61 31.04
C GLU A 23 2.06 -4.42 30.65
N LYS A 24 2.53 -4.38 29.39
CA LYS A 24 3.32 -3.25 28.85
C LYS A 24 2.56 -1.92 28.86
N LEU A 25 1.23 -1.95 28.78
CA LEU A 25 0.35 -0.79 28.85
C LEU A 25 -0.07 -0.41 30.28
N CYS A 26 0.43 -1.13 31.29
CA CYS A 26 0.06 -1.00 32.70
C CYS A 26 -1.47 -1.06 32.89
N MET A 27 -2.14 -2.04 32.27
CA MET A 27 -3.59 -2.23 32.37
C MET A 27 -3.98 -3.71 32.51
N SER A 28 -5.25 -3.97 32.81
CA SER A 28 -5.74 -5.34 32.90
C SER A 28 -5.93 -5.97 31.51
N ALA A 29 -5.69 -7.29 31.40
CA ALA A 29 -5.95 -8.04 30.17
C ALA A 29 -7.40 -7.89 29.68
N SER A 30 -8.37 -7.88 30.61
CA SER A 30 -9.78 -7.61 30.29
C SER A 30 -9.99 -6.21 29.70
N GLY A 31 -9.32 -5.19 30.27
CA GLY A 31 -9.36 -3.83 29.74
C GLY A 31 -8.77 -3.73 28.34
N TYR A 32 -7.65 -4.42 28.09
CA TYR A 32 -7.06 -4.48 26.76
C TYR A 32 -7.93 -5.24 25.76
N SER A 33 -8.55 -6.34 26.17
CA SER A 33 -9.46 -7.12 25.33
C SER A 33 -10.67 -6.28 24.85
N LYS A 34 -11.16 -5.34 25.67
CA LYS A 34 -12.20 -4.37 25.27
C LYS A 34 -11.72 -3.40 24.18
N ILE A 35 -10.43 -3.06 24.16
CA ILE A 35 -9.83 -2.24 23.09
C ILE A 35 -9.90 -3.00 21.77
N GLU A 36 -9.46 -4.26 21.72
CA GLU A 36 -9.47 -5.06 20.49
C GLU A 36 -10.89 -5.38 19.98
N ARG A 37 -11.90 -5.36 20.84
CA ARG A 37 -13.32 -5.46 20.45
C ARG A 37 -13.95 -4.12 20.06
N GLY A 38 -13.25 -3.00 20.20
CA GLY A 38 -13.76 -1.66 19.89
C GLY A 38 -14.78 -1.12 20.90
N GLU A 39 -14.85 -1.71 22.10
CA GLU A 39 -15.74 -1.27 23.19
C GLU A 39 -15.16 -0.09 23.98
N THR A 40 -13.85 0.15 23.85
CA THR A 40 -13.14 1.25 24.50
C THR A 40 -12.68 2.27 23.48
N GLN A 41 -13.02 3.55 23.70
CA GLN A 41 -12.49 4.64 22.90
C GLN A 41 -11.03 4.91 23.25
N LEU A 42 -10.16 4.91 22.25
CA LEU A 42 -8.73 5.16 22.40
C LEU A 42 -8.43 6.66 22.26
N SER A 43 -7.69 7.21 23.22
CA SER A 43 -7.03 8.50 23.03
C SER A 43 -5.82 8.37 22.11
N ILE A 44 -5.40 9.47 21.48
CA ILE A 44 -4.19 9.46 20.63
C ILE A 44 -2.93 9.06 21.42
N GLY A 45 -2.82 9.49 22.68
CA GLY A 45 -1.71 9.10 23.55
C GLY A 45 -1.68 7.59 23.82
N ARG A 46 -2.85 6.97 24.04
CA ARG A 46 -2.93 5.51 24.21
C ARG A 46 -2.62 4.78 22.91
N LEU A 47 -3.09 5.31 21.78
CA LEU A 47 -2.79 4.75 20.46
C LEU A 47 -1.29 4.80 20.16
N GLN A 48 -0.61 5.89 20.52
CA GLN A 48 0.85 6.02 20.39
C GLN A 48 1.58 4.97 21.22
N GLN A 49 1.20 4.77 22.49
CA GLN A 49 1.80 3.74 23.34
C GLN A 49 1.66 2.34 22.74
N ILE A 50 0.49 2.03 22.16
CA ILE A 50 0.27 0.75 21.47
C ILE A 50 1.18 0.63 20.24
N ALA A 51 1.31 1.71 19.45
CA ALA A 51 2.19 1.73 18.29
C ALA A 51 3.66 1.52 18.68
N ASP A 52 4.11 2.15 19.77
CA ASP A 52 5.47 2.00 20.30
C ASP A 52 5.75 0.55 20.72
N ILE A 53 4.81 -0.08 21.43
CA ILE A 53 4.94 -1.49 21.85
C ILE A 53 5.00 -2.43 20.64
N LEU A 54 4.17 -2.17 19.64
CA LEU A 54 4.15 -2.94 18.39
C LEU A 54 5.27 -2.53 17.43
N SER A 55 6.12 -1.56 17.77
CA SER A 55 7.21 -1.05 16.91
C SER A 55 6.73 -0.66 15.50
N VAL A 56 5.54 -0.05 15.41
CA VAL A 56 4.95 0.44 14.16
C VAL A 56 4.70 1.93 14.23
N SER A 57 4.50 2.55 13.08
CA SER A 57 4.04 3.93 13.04
C SER A 57 2.59 4.04 13.55
N VAL A 58 2.26 5.08 14.34
CA VAL A 58 0.88 5.34 14.81
C VAL A 58 -0.10 5.49 13.63
N PHE A 59 0.39 5.94 12.47
CA PHE A 59 -0.38 6.03 11.23
C PHE A 59 -0.83 4.67 10.70
N GLU A 60 -0.08 3.60 10.97
CA GLU A 60 -0.47 2.24 10.57
C GLU A 60 -1.69 1.76 11.35
N LEU A 61 -1.90 2.23 12.59
CA LEU A 61 -3.05 1.89 13.43
C LEU A 61 -4.31 2.73 13.11
N MET A 62 -4.18 3.82 12.37
CA MET A 62 -5.33 4.66 11.98
C MET A 62 -6.20 3.96 10.93
N PRO A 63 -7.53 4.17 10.91
CA PRO A 63 -8.40 3.49 9.97
C PRO A 63 -8.13 3.96 8.52
N ASN A 64 -8.07 3.01 7.59
CA ASN A 64 -7.96 3.34 6.16
C ASN A 64 -9.28 3.99 5.72
N GLY A 65 -9.26 5.28 5.38
CA GLY A 65 -10.43 6.00 4.86
C GLY A 65 -11.17 6.91 5.84
N GLY A 66 -10.65 7.13 7.05
CA GLY A 66 -11.12 8.19 7.92
C GLY A 66 -10.40 9.50 7.61
N GLY A 67 -10.92 10.31 6.69
CA GLY A 67 -10.53 11.72 6.64
C GLY A 67 -10.69 12.31 8.04
N ILE A 68 -9.70 13.07 8.51
CA ILE A 68 -9.86 13.86 9.74
C ILE A 68 -10.95 14.89 9.42
N ILE A 69 -12.20 14.65 9.83
CA ILE A 69 -13.20 15.73 9.91
C ILE A 69 -12.81 16.55 11.14
N GLN A 70 -11.92 17.53 10.95
CA GLN A 70 -11.83 18.66 11.84
C GLN A 70 -12.94 19.62 11.47
N THR A 71 -14.07 19.59 12.18
CA THR A 71 -14.91 20.78 12.29
C THR A 71 -14.25 21.71 13.29
N LEU A 72 -13.37 22.60 12.82
CA LEU A 72 -12.91 23.75 13.60
C LEU A 72 -13.29 25.02 12.84
N ASN A 73 -14.25 25.76 13.41
CA ASN A 73 -14.54 27.13 13.02
C ASN A 73 -13.24 27.96 13.11
N GLY A 74 -12.77 28.48 11.98
CA GLY A 74 -11.72 29.50 11.95
C GLY A 74 -10.55 29.14 11.04
N ALA A 75 -10.53 29.81 9.89
CA ALA A 75 -9.57 29.65 8.81
C ALA A 75 -8.09 29.62 9.25
N TYR A 76 -7.41 28.53 8.91
CA TYR A 76 -6.04 28.56 8.42
C TYR A 76 -5.99 27.68 7.17
N HIS A 77 -5.67 28.29 6.03
CA HIS A 77 -5.38 27.56 4.80
C HIS A 77 -4.16 26.68 5.02
N PHE A 78 -4.37 25.42 5.42
CA PHE A 78 -3.31 24.42 5.41
C PHE A 78 -3.13 23.94 3.98
N ASN A 79 -2.22 24.60 3.26
CA ASN A 79 -1.73 24.19 1.95
C ASN A 79 -0.72 23.03 2.13
N GLY A 80 -1.19 21.95 2.75
CA GLY A 80 -0.40 20.75 3.00
C GLY A 80 -1.19 19.56 2.50
N THR A 81 -0.87 19.15 1.27
CA THR A 81 -1.37 17.98 0.58
C THR A 81 -1.10 16.73 1.43
N PHE A 82 -2.07 16.34 2.25
CA PHE A 82 -1.95 15.20 3.17
C PHE A 82 -2.41 13.91 2.49
N ASN A 83 -1.43 13.06 2.18
CA ASN A 83 -1.50 11.64 1.82
C ASN A 83 -2.15 11.24 0.50
N GLN A 84 -1.36 11.41 -0.57
CA GLN A 84 -1.46 10.65 -1.81
C GLN A 84 -0.77 9.27 -1.67
N TYR A 85 -0.99 8.50 -0.61
CA TYR A 85 -0.39 7.16 -0.49
C TYR A 85 -1.21 6.06 -1.19
N GLY A 86 -2.53 6.24 -1.36
CA GLY A 86 -3.38 5.31 -2.13
C GLY A 86 -3.38 5.55 -3.65
N ASP A 87 -2.99 6.74 -4.09
CA ASP A 87 -2.98 7.12 -5.51
C ASP A 87 -1.67 6.68 -6.21
N ASN A 88 -0.57 6.56 -5.45
CA ASN A 88 0.71 6.11 -5.99
C ASN A 88 0.64 4.70 -6.55
N GLU A 89 -0.04 3.76 -5.87
CA GLU A 89 -0.19 2.39 -6.37
C GLU A 89 -1.01 2.35 -7.66
N LYS A 90 -2.11 3.10 -7.72
CA LYS A 90 -2.96 3.15 -8.93
C LYS A 90 -2.26 3.83 -10.11
N GLN A 91 -1.55 4.93 -9.86
CA GLN A 91 -0.72 5.58 -10.88
C GLN A 91 0.43 4.69 -11.36
N ASN A 92 1.02 3.88 -10.46
CA ASN A 92 2.09 2.96 -10.84
C ASN A 92 1.56 1.82 -11.72
N VAL A 93 0.37 1.29 -11.42
CA VAL A 93 -0.29 0.28 -12.28
C VAL A 93 -0.57 0.86 -13.66
N GLU A 94 -1.15 2.06 -13.75
CA GLU A 94 -1.45 2.71 -15.03
C GLU A 94 -0.17 2.97 -15.86
N LYS A 95 0.91 3.45 -15.22
CA LYS A 95 2.21 3.64 -15.88
C LYS A 95 2.80 2.31 -16.39
N LEU A 96 2.70 1.25 -15.61
CA LEU A 96 3.18 -0.08 -16.00
C LEU A 96 2.37 -0.64 -17.17
N GLU A 97 1.05 -0.46 -17.19
CA GLU A 97 0.18 -0.87 -18.30
C GLU A 97 0.54 -0.15 -19.61
N VAL A 98 0.79 1.16 -19.55
CA VAL A 98 1.25 1.94 -20.71
C VAL A 98 2.60 1.44 -21.21
N GLN A 99 3.56 1.18 -20.32
CA GLN A 99 4.87 0.64 -20.70
C GLN A 99 4.75 -0.75 -21.35
N ILE A 100 3.92 -1.64 -20.82
CA ILE A 100 3.69 -2.97 -21.39
C ILE A 100 3.11 -2.86 -22.80
N ASN A 101 2.13 -1.98 -23.01
CA ASN A 101 1.54 -1.79 -24.33
C ASN A 101 2.56 -1.22 -25.33
N TYR A 102 3.38 -0.27 -24.90
CA TYR A 102 4.45 0.27 -25.74
C TYR A 102 5.49 -0.81 -26.12
N LEU A 103 5.95 -1.61 -25.15
CA LEU A 103 6.90 -2.70 -25.40
C LEU A 103 6.32 -3.76 -26.35
N LYS A 104 5.02 -4.09 -26.23
CA LYS A 104 4.35 -5.00 -27.16
C LYS A 104 4.36 -4.48 -28.60
N GLN A 105 4.10 -3.19 -28.80
CA GLN A 105 4.15 -2.58 -30.13
C GLN A 105 5.57 -2.59 -30.73
N ILE A 106 6.62 -2.42 -29.90
CA ILE A 106 8.00 -2.54 -30.37
C ILE A 106 8.30 -3.97 -30.81
N ILE A 107 7.88 -4.97 -30.03
CA ILE A 107 8.08 -6.39 -30.38
C ILE A 107 7.41 -6.70 -31.72
N GLU A 108 6.15 -6.27 -31.90
CA GLU A 108 5.42 -6.49 -33.16
C GLU A 108 6.12 -5.85 -34.37
N GLN A 109 6.66 -4.63 -34.21
CA GLN A 109 7.43 -3.97 -35.27
C GLN A 109 8.72 -4.72 -35.58
N LYS A 110 9.44 -5.18 -34.55
CA LYS A 110 10.67 -5.96 -34.72
C LYS A 110 10.41 -7.30 -35.40
N ASP A 111 9.30 -7.98 -35.08
CA ASP A 111 8.94 -9.24 -35.72
C ASP A 111 8.64 -9.06 -37.22
N LYS A 112 7.94 -7.97 -37.59
CA LYS A 112 7.72 -7.60 -39.00
C LYS A 112 9.04 -7.31 -39.72
N GLU A 113 9.93 -6.55 -39.08
CA GLU A 113 11.24 -6.23 -39.66
C GLU A 113 12.08 -7.49 -39.88
N ILE A 114 12.10 -8.41 -38.89
CA ILE A 114 12.79 -9.70 -39.00
C ILE A 114 12.19 -10.55 -40.13
N ALA A 115 10.87 -10.56 -40.29
CA ALA A 115 10.21 -11.28 -41.37
C ALA A 115 10.65 -10.74 -42.75
N ILE A 116 10.63 -9.42 -42.93
CA ILE A 116 11.08 -8.77 -44.16
C ILE A 116 12.56 -9.07 -44.44
N GLN A 117 13.42 -8.99 -43.41
CA GLN A 117 14.85 -9.29 -43.55
C GLN A 117 15.10 -10.75 -43.97
N LYS A 118 14.30 -11.71 -43.46
CA LYS A 118 14.37 -13.12 -43.87
C LYS A 118 13.94 -13.32 -45.32
N GLU A 119 12.84 -12.71 -45.74
CA GLU A 119 12.37 -12.78 -47.14
C GLU A 119 13.40 -12.20 -48.12
N LEU A 120 14.01 -11.06 -47.77
CA LEU A 120 15.08 -10.46 -48.58
C LEU A 120 16.30 -11.37 -48.69
N LEU A 121 16.70 -12.02 -47.59
CA LEU A 121 17.81 -12.98 -47.59
C LEU A 121 17.51 -14.20 -48.47
N ASP A 122 16.29 -14.72 -48.42
CA ASP A 122 15.87 -15.86 -49.24
C ASP A 122 15.86 -15.50 -50.74
N MET A 123 15.36 -14.31 -51.09
CA MET A 123 15.46 -13.79 -52.46
C MET A 123 16.91 -13.67 -52.92
N TYR A 124 17.79 -13.08 -52.10
CA TYR A 124 19.21 -12.92 -52.45
C TYR A 124 19.92 -14.26 -52.66
N ARG A 125 19.65 -15.25 -51.80
CA ARG A 125 20.18 -16.62 -51.93
C ARG A 125 19.69 -17.30 -53.21
N SER A 126 18.43 -17.10 -53.58
CA SER A 126 17.86 -17.67 -54.81
C SER A 126 18.45 -17.06 -56.09
N CYS A 127 18.79 -15.76 -56.10
CA CYS A 127 19.42 -15.09 -57.25
C CYS A 127 20.92 -15.38 -57.39
N SER A 128 21.62 -15.67 -56.30
CA SER A 128 23.07 -15.99 -56.29
C SER A 128 23.38 -17.45 -56.68
N SER A 129 22.37 -18.29 -56.91
CA SER A 129 22.52 -19.72 -57.22
C SER A 129 22.33 -20.07 -58.71
N ASN A 130 22.25 -19.07 -59.59
CA ASN A 130 22.33 -19.18 -61.06
C ASN A 130 23.59 -18.49 -61.58
#